data_AF-A0AAR2K1V7-F1
#
_entry.id   AF-A0AAR2K1V7-F1
#
_cell.length_a   1.000
_cell.length_b   1.000
_cell.length_c   1.000
_cell.angle_alpha   90.00
_cell.angle_beta   90.00
_cell.angle_gamma   90.00
#
_symmetry.space_group_name_H-M   'P 1'
#
loop_
_entity.id
_entity.type
_entity.pdbx_description
1 polymer ?
#
loop_
_entity_poly.entity_id
_entity_poly.type
_entity_poly.pdbx_seq_one_letter_code
_entity_poly.pdbx_strand_id
1 'polypeptide(L)'
;MIVATWIAFCASRSLARVLRLTVEQLGTVEFWPSLAGSRAMGNSCVCREDSDIEEGAAPRRQLRRVDNSATDPPEARSSRPRDPVRPPRRGRGPHEPRRKKQNVDGLVLDTLAVIRTLVDNDQEPPYSMITLHEMAETDDGWLEVVQSLIRVIPLDDPLGPAVITLLLDECPLPTKDALQKLSDMLSLSGAVARQDALIPAKHRNTTAVLGCLAEKLAGPASIALLSPGTLEYLLEISLFSHFSVMPHLILCENKLTVSESCISDRLAVLESWADHTDYLKRQVGFCAQWSLDNLFLKEGRQFTYEKVNLNNINAMLNSNDVSEYLKISPSGLEARCDASSFESVRCTFCVDSGVWYYEVTVITSGVMQIGWATKDSKFLNHEGYGIGDDEYSCAYDGCRQLIWYNARSKPHSHPCWKEGDAIGFLLDLSKKQMVFYLNGHQLPPEKQVFSSATSGFFAAASFMSYQQCEFNFGAKPFRHPPSVKFSTFNEFASLASDEKIILPRHRRLALLKQVSIRDNCCTLCCDQMADTELRPCAHSGICMECALQLETCPLCRQDIQTRVRLISHVS
;
A
#
# COMPACT_ATOMS: atom_id res chain seq x y z
N MET A 1 -24.19 -46.00 -14.79
CA MET A 1 -23.11 -46.68 -15.53
C MET A 1 -22.32 -45.71 -16.43
N ILE A 2 -22.96 -44.83 -17.22
CA ILE A 2 -22.27 -43.88 -18.13
C ILE A 2 -21.63 -42.68 -17.40
N VAL A 3 -22.26 -42.18 -16.31
CA VAL A 3 -21.70 -41.06 -15.52
C VAL A 3 -20.45 -41.47 -14.72
N ALA A 4 -20.42 -42.71 -14.22
CA ALA A 4 -19.28 -43.24 -13.48
C ALA A 4 -18.06 -43.50 -14.38
N THR A 5 -18.28 -43.91 -15.63
CA THR A 5 -17.22 -44.08 -16.63
C THR A 5 -16.66 -42.73 -17.10
N TRP A 6 -17.47 -41.68 -17.14
CA TRP A 6 -17.02 -40.33 -17.48
C TRP A 6 -16.19 -39.68 -16.36
N ILE A 7 -16.58 -39.87 -15.10
CA ILE A 7 -15.80 -39.39 -13.93
C ILE A 7 -14.46 -40.13 -13.83
N ALA A 8 -14.43 -41.45 -14.06
CA ALA A 8 -13.17 -42.22 -14.10
C ALA A 8 -12.26 -41.81 -15.28
N PHE A 9 -12.83 -41.45 -16.43
CA PHE A 9 -12.09 -40.94 -17.59
C PHE A 9 -11.50 -39.54 -17.34
N CYS A 10 -12.23 -38.66 -16.65
CA CYS A 10 -11.73 -37.33 -16.27
C CYS A 10 -10.66 -37.40 -15.16
N ALA A 11 -10.83 -38.29 -14.18
CA ALA A 11 -9.86 -38.50 -13.10
C ALA A 11 -8.53 -39.09 -13.61
N SER A 12 -8.58 -40.04 -14.55
CA SER A 12 -7.38 -40.64 -15.14
C SER A 12 -6.59 -39.67 -16.03
N ARG A 13 -7.27 -38.74 -16.72
CA ARG A 13 -6.60 -37.65 -17.47
C ARG A 13 -5.93 -36.60 -16.58
N SER A 14 -6.52 -36.31 -15.42
CA SER A 14 -5.92 -35.38 -14.44
C SER A 14 -4.67 -36.01 -13.79
N LEU A 15 -4.75 -37.28 -13.39
CA LEU A 15 -3.62 -38.04 -12.85
C LEU A 15 -2.49 -38.22 -13.87
N ALA A 16 -2.80 -38.48 -15.14
CA ALA A 16 -1.78 -38.58 -16.19
C ALA A 16 -1.09 -37.23 -16.47
N ARG A 17 -1.78 -36.09 -16.33
CA ARG A 17 -1.17 -34.75 -16.42
C ARG A 17 -0.25 -34.45 -15.24
N VAL A 18 -0.66 -34.83 -14.03
CA VAL A 18 0.13 -34.66 -12.80
C VAL A 18 1.38 -35.55 -12.81
N LEU A 19 1.27 -36.80 -13.30
CA LEU A 19 2.40 -37.72 -13.44
C LEU A 19 3.39 -37.29 -14.54
N ARG A 20 2.92 -36.70 -15.65
CA ARG A 20 3.81 -36.21 -16.71
C ARG A 20 4.60 -34.97 -16.27
N LEU A 21 3.98 -34.08 -15.48
CA LEU A 21 4.62 -32.91 -14.90
C LEU A 21 5.65 -33.26 -13.83
N THR A 22 5.41 -34.31 -13.03
CA THR A 22 6.39 -34.77 -12.01
C THR A 22 7.60 -35.47 -12.63
N VAL A 23 7.46 -36.15 -13.77
CA VAL A 23 8.59 -36.78 -14.48
C VAL A 23 9.48 -35.73 -15.18
N GLU A 24 8.91 -34.64 -15.68
CA GLU A 24 9.70 -33.52 -16.24
C GLU A 24 10.41 -32.67 -15.15
N GLN A 25 9.89 -32.64 -13.90
CA GLN A 25 10.49 -31.92 -12.77
C GLN A 25 11.68 -32.63 -12.11
N LEU A 26 11.84 -33.94 -12.29
CA LEU A 26 12.96 -34.71 -11.71
C LEU A 26 14.23 -34.70 -12.58
N GLY A 27 14.18 -34.13 -13.80
CA GLY A 27 15.28 -34.18 -14.76
C GLY A 27 16.30 -33.03 -14.70
N THR A 28 16.08 -31.98 -13.88
CA THR A 28 16.90 -30.74 -13.96
C THR A 28 17.55 -30.30 -12.64
N VAL A 29 17.69 -31.20 -11.66
CA VAL A 29 18.42 -30.89 -10.41
C VAL A 29 19.81 -31.49 -10.46
N GLU A 30 20.77 -30.75 -11.04
CA GLU A 30 22.20 -31.02 -10.80
C GLU A 30 22.54 -30.55 -9.38
N PHE A 31 22.95 -31.50 -8.54
CA PHE A 31 23.39 -31.29 -7.15
C PHE A 31 24.77 -30.60 -7.13
N TRP A 32 24.89 -29.45 -6.45
CA TRP A 32 26.19 -28.89 -6.07
C TRP A 32 26.70 -29.50 -4.76
N PRO A 33 27.97 -29.94 -4.68
CA PRO A 33 28.57 -30.40 -3.43
C PRO A 33 29.07 -29.22 -2.58
N SER A 34 28.78 -29.29 -1.28
CA SER A 34 29.27 -28.39 -0.24
C SER A 34 30.79 -28.42 -0.12
N LEU A 35 31.45 -27.27 -0.30
CA LEU A 35 32.87 -27.10 0.01
C LEU A 35 33.04 -26.37 1.34
N ALA A 36 33.42 -27.14 2.37
CA ALA A 36 33.96 -26.63 3.61
C ALA A 36 35.37 -26.08 3.36
N GLY A 37 35.59 -24.80 3.70
CA GLY A 37 36.88 -24.14 3.60
C GLY A 37 37.10 -23.20 4.78
N SER A 38 37.74 -23.73 5.83
CA SER A 38 38.30 -22.95 6.93
C SER A 38 39.36 -21.97 6.41
N ARG A 39 39.24 -20.68 6.75
CA ARG A 39 40.38 -19.76 6.85
C ARG A 39 40.10 -18.64 7.84
N ALA A 40 41.04 -18.47 8.74
CA ALA A 40 40.99 -17.60 9.90
C ALA A 40 41.68 -16.24 9.65
N MET A 41 41.21 -15.25 10.42
CA MET A 41 41.84 -14.02 10.92
C MET A 41 42.20 -12.86 9.98
N GLY A 42 41.74 -11.69 10.41
CA GLY A 42 42.22 -10.37 10.00
C GLY A 42 41.43 -9.23 10.64
N ASN A 43 41.37 -9.16 11.98
CA ASN A 43 40.79 -8.04 12.72
C ASN A 43 41.63 -6.76 12.53
N SER A 44 40.96 -5.63 12.36
CA SER A 44 41.46 -4.32 12.81
C SER A 44 40.30 -3.50 13.35
N CYS A 45 40.14 -3.56 14.68
CA CYS A 45 39.40 -2.58 15.46
C CYS A 45 40.31 -1.37 15.71
N VAL A 46 39.76 -0.17 15.60
CA VAL A 46 40.28 1.02 16.28
C VAL A 46 39.15 1.58 17.12
N CYS A 47 39.11 1.15 18.38
CA CYS A 47 38.42 1.84 19.46
C CYS A 47 39.33 2.98 19.96
N ARG A 48 38.74 4.09 20.38
CA ARG A 48 39.41 5.07 21.24
C ARG A 48 38.43 5.47 22.34
N GLU A 49 38.70 4.97 23.54
CA GLU A 49 37.97 5.21 24.79
C GLU A 49 38.38 6.54 25.44
N ASP A 50 37.37 7.17 26.04
CA ASP A 50 37.25 7.81 27.35
C ASP A 50 38.31 8.78 27.92
N SER A 51 37.76 9.87 28.46
CA SER A 51 38.27 10.52 29.68
C SER A 51 37.12 11.17 30.45
N ASP A 52 36.84 10.62 31.63
CA ASP A 52 35.96 11.12 32.69
C ASP A 52 36.46 12.40 33.34
N ILE A 53 35.55 13.31 33.73
CA ILE A 53 35.65 14.16 34.93
C ILE A 53 34.24 14.36 35.52
N GLU A 54 34.04 13.93 36.77
CA GLU A 54 32.88 14.23 37.64
C GLU A 54 32.96 15.62 38.27
N GLU A 55 31.82 16.29 38.47
CA GLU A 55 31.30 16.76 39.78
C GLU A 55 30.05 17.67 39.61
N GLY A 56 29.07 17.53 40.52
CA GLY A 56 28.17 18.65 40.90
C GLY A 56 26.67 18.35 40.96
N ALA A 57 26.06 18.46 42.15
CA ALA A 57 24.74 17.92 42.52
C ALA A 57 23.55 18.92 42.51
N ALA A 58 22.35 18.35 42.27
CA ALA A 58 21.02 18.62 42.87
C ALA A 58 20.24 19.96 42.57
N PRO A 59 18.93 20.07 42.89
CA PRO A 59 17.81 19.12 42.78
C PRO A 59 16.45 19.71 42.24
N ARG A 60 15.51 18.79 41.98
CA ARG A 60 14.06 18.97 41.66
C ARG A 60 13.29 19.85 42.66
N ARG A 61 12.36 20.67 42.15
CA ARG A 61 11.32 21.40 42.92
C ARG A 61 9.94 20.76 42.77
N GLN A 62 9.38 20.28 43.90
CA GLN A 62 7.95 20.13 44.17
C GLN A 62 7.53 21.23 45.16
N LEU A 63 6.35 21.83 44.97
CA LEU A 63 5.64 22.69 45.93
C LEU A 63 4.13 22.42 45.71
N ARG A 64 3.44 21.60 46.52
CA ARG A 64 2.75 21.87 47.82
C ARG A 64 1.81 23.08 47.82
N ARG A 65 0.53 22.85 48.18
CA ARG A 65 -0.25 23.46 49.29
C ARG A 65 -1.70 22.94 49.25
N VAL A 66 -2.52 22.81 50.32
CA VAL A 66 -2.41 22.74 51.79
C VAL A 66 -3.84 22.39 52.26
N ASP A 67 -4.00 21.49 53.22
CA ASP A 67 -5.25 21.22 53.93
C ASP A 67 -5.52 22.27 55.01
N ASN A 68 -6.80 22.59 55.27
CA ASN A 68 -7.26 23.18 56.52
C ASN A 68 -8.69 22.74 56.83
N SER A 69 -8.89 22.30 58.08
CA SER A 69 -10.16 21.87 58.69
C SER A 69 -10.63 22.88 59.73
N ALA A 70 -11.94 23.19 59.81
CA ALA A 70 -12.72 23.31 61.07
C ALA A 70 -14.21 23.70 60.87
N THR A 71 -15.09 22.88 61.48
CA THR A 71 -16.35 23.16 62.23
C THR A 71 -17.68 23.56 61.54
N ASP A 72 -18.74 22.77 61.82
CA ASP A 72 -20.17 22.88 61.46
C ASP A 72 -21.01 23.83 62.36
N PRO A 73 -22.20 24.29 61.90
CA PRO A 73 -23.48 23.95 62.57
C PRO A 73 -24.72 23.76 61.60
N PRO A 74 -25.94 23.40 62.09
CA PRO A 74 -26.86 22.49 61.38
C PRO A 74 -28.10 23.10 60.67
N GLU A 75 -28.68 22.26 59.80
CA GLU A 75 -30.08 22.17 59.25
C GLU A 75 -30.77 23.36 58.57
N ALA A 76 -31.12 23.18 57.26
CA ALA A 76 -32.44 23.51 56.70
C ALA A 76 -32.66 22.87 55.30
N ARG A 77 -33.88 22.37 55.05
CA ARG A 77 -34.35 21.60 53.89
C ARG A 77 -34.34 22.40 52.56
N SER A 78 -33.96 21.77 51.44
CA SER A 78 -34.75 21.79 50.18
C SER A 78 -34.16 20.90 49.05
N SER A 79 -35.06 20.10 48.47
CA SER A 79 -35.10 19.50 47.11
C SER A 79 -33.84 19.48 46.23
N ARG A 80 -33.28 18.28 45.99
CA ARG A 80 -32.49 17.96 44.79
C ARG A 80 -33.38 17.27 43.73
N PRO A 81 -33.25 17.61 42.43
CA PRO A 81 -33.95 16.93 41.35
C PRO A 81 -33.27 15.59 41.00
N ARG A 82 -34.11 14.63 40.58
CA ARG A 82 -33.75 13.26 40.17
C ARG A 82 -32.96 13.24 38.85
N ASP A 83 -32.00 12.32 38.78
CA ASP A 83 -31.31 11.90 37.56
C ASP A 83 -32.30 11.49 36.44
N PRO A 84 -32.00 11.80 35.16
CA PRO A 84 -32.77 11.31 34.04
C PRO A 84 -32.52 9.81 33.82
N VAL A 85 -33.62 9.08 33.89
CA VAL A 85 -33.80 7.64 33.69
C VAL A 85 -33.17 7.15 32.38
N ARG A 86 -32.28 6.16 32.49
CA ARG A 86 -31.81 5.31 31.39
C ARG A 86 -33.01 4.64 30.70
N PRO A 87 -33.17 4.71 29.36
CA PRO A 87 -34.31 4.10 28.70
C PRO A 87 -34.31 2.58 28.88
N PRO A 88 -35.49 1.93 29.00
CA PRO A 88 -35.58 0.50 29.20
C PRO A 88 -35.09 -0.25 27.96
N ARG A 89 -34.28 -1.29 28.16
CA ARG A 89 -33.86 -2.25 27.13
C ARG A 89 -35.10 -2.74 26.38
N ARG A 90 -35.21 -2.45 25.08
CA ARG A 90 -36.26 -3.01 24.22
C ARG A 90 -36.12 -4.53 24.23
N GLY A 91 -37.23 -5.20 24.55
CA GLY A 91 -37.33 -6.65 24.54
C GLY A 91 -37.08 -7.24 23.15
N ARG A 92 -36.47 -8.42 23.13
CA ARG A 92 -36.18 -9.21 21.93
C ARG A 92 -37.46 -9.46 21.13
N GLY A 93 -37.43 -9.14 19.85
CA GLY A 93 -38.50 -9.50 18.91
C GLY A 93 -38.46 -11.00 18.55
N PRO A 94 -39.57 -11.60 18.08
CA PRO A 94 -39.69 -13.06 17.87
C PRO A 94 -38.89 -13.62 16.68
N HIS A 95 -38.13 -12.81 15.95
CA HIS A 95 -37.42 -13.19 14.72
C HIS A 95 -35.91 -12.93 14.73
N GLU A 96 -35.29 -12.64 15.87
CA GLU A 96 -33.82 -12.62 15.95
C GLU A 96 -33.29 -14.07 15.93
N PRO A 97 -32.43 -14.46 14.97
CA PRO A 97 -31.84 -15.79 14.95
C PRO A 97 -31.11 -16.05 16.27
N ARG A 98 -31.32 -17.22 16.88
CA ARG A 98 -30.57 -17.66 18.08
C ARG A 98 -29.07 -17.58 17.77
N ARG A 99 -28.39 -16.57 18.33
CA ARG A 99 -26.95 -16.32 18.15
C ARG A 99 -26.15 -17.55 18.61
N LYS A 100 -25.49 -18.25 17.67
CA LYS A 100 -24.47 -19.25 18.00
C LYS A 100 -23.31 -18.51 18.68
N LYS A 101 -22.65 -19.13 19.68
CA LYS A 101 -21.31 -18.71 20.10
C LYS A 101 -20.43 -18.77 18.85
N GLN A 102 -20.12 -17.63 18.26
CA GLN A 102 -19.20 -17.57 17.13
C GLN A 102 -17.78 -17.68 17.70
N ASN A 103 -17.01 -18.61 17.17
CA ASN A 103 -15.58 -18.66 17.38
C ASN A 103 -14.91 -17.56 16.54
N VAL A 104 -13.67 -17.21 16.86
CA VAL A 104 -12.88 -16.16 16.17
C VAL A 104 -12.86 -16.37 14.65
N ASP A 105 -12.77 -17.62 14.21
CA ASP A 105 -12.84 -18.04 12.80
C ASP A 105 -14.11 -17.56 12.11
N GLY A 106 -15.26 -17.75 12.77
CA GLY A 106 -16.55 -17.27 12.26
C GLY A 106 -16.60 -15.74 12.17
N LEU A 107 -16.05 -15.03 13.16
CA LEU A 107 -16.02 -13.56 13.14
C LEU A 107 -15.13 -13.02 12.01
N VAL A 108 -13.97 -13.62 11.76
CA VAL A 108 -13.08 -13.22 10.66
C VAL A 108 -13.76 -13.44 9.30
N LEU A 109 -14.39 -14.58 9.10
CA LEU A 109 -15.11 -14.88 7.85
C LEU A 109 -16.34 -14.00 7.67
N ASP A 110 -17.07 -13.68 8.74
CA ASP A 110 -18.19 -12.75 8.70
C ASP A 110 -17.72 -11.34 8.33
N THR A 111 -16.60 -10.88 8.89
CA THR A 111 -15.99 -9.59 8.51
C THR A 111 -15.60 -9.59 7.03
N LEU A 112 -14.93 -10.65 6.54
CA LEU A 112 -14.58 -10.78 5.12
C LEU A 112 -15.80 -10.78 4.20
N ALA A 113 -16.91 -11.40 4.60
CA ALA A 113 -18.13 -11.42 3.81
C ALA A 113 -18.80 -10.04 3.72
N VAL A 114 -18.69 -9.22 4.78
CA VAL A 114 -19.34 -7.91 4.87
C VAL A 114 -18.44 -6.79 4.35
N ILE A 115 -17.12 -6.93 4.36
CA ILE A 115 -16.18 -5.85 4.00
C ILE A 115 -16.40 -5.27 2.60
N ARG A 116 -16.86 -6.08 1.63
CA ARG A 116 -17.20 -5.58 0.28
C ARG A 116 -18.30 -4.51 0.32
N THR A 117 -19.13 -4.51 1.36
CA THR A 117 -20.25 -3.57 1.57
C THR A 117 -19.88 -2.36 2.44
N LEU A 118 -18.74 -2.42 3.15
CA LEU A 118 -18.21 -1.33 3.97
C LEU A 118 -17.40 -0.39 3.08
N VAL A 119 -18.09 0.63 2.62
CA VAL A 119 -17.68 1.43 1.48
C VAL A 119 -17.60 2.90 1.89
N ASP A 120 -18.61 3.40 2.60
CA ASP A 120 -18.63 4.79 3.04
C ASP A 120 -18.06 4.92 4.47
N ASN A 121 -17.24 5.94 4.71
CA ASN A 121 -16.62 6.22 6.01
C ASN A 121 -17.62 6.51 7.14
N ASP A 122 -18.87 6.86 6.79
CA ASP A 122 -19.95 7.12 7.75
C ASP A 122 -20.64 5.83 8.25
N GLN A 123 -20.32 4.67 7.68
CA GLN A 123 -20.94 3.40 8.08
C GLN A 123 -20.34 2.89 9.40
N GLU A 124 -21.20 2.47 10.33
CA GLU A 124 -20.74 1.82 11.56
C GLU A 124 -19.99 0.52 11.22
N PRO A 125 -18.84 0.24 11.89
CA PRO A 125 -18.12 -1.01 11.67
C PRO A 125 -19.00 -2.21 12.02
N PRO A 126 -18.84 -3.33 11.31
CA PRO A 126 -19.69 -4.50 11.49
C PRO A 126 -19.44 -5.10 12.87
N TYR A 127 -20.47 -5.71 13.45
CA TYR A 127 -20.39 -6.32 14.79
C TYR A 127 -19.22 -7.31 14.93
N SER A 128 -18.93 -8.07 13.86
CA SER A 128 -17.82 -9.03 13.84
C SER A 128 -16.46 -8.34 14.01
N MET A 129 -16.25 -7.19 13.35
CA MET A 129 -15.03 -6.40 13.46
C MET A 129 -14.89 -5.78 14.85
N ILE A 130 -15.96 -5.17 15.37
CA ILE A 130 -15.96 -4.61 16.73
C ILE A 130 -15.59 -5.69 17.76
N THR A 131 -16.21 -6.86 17.66
CA THR A 131 -15.94 -7.97 18.59
C THR A 131 -14.50 -8.46 18.46
N LEU A 132 -13.95 -8.55 17.24
CA LEU A 132 -12.55 -8.93 17.02
C LEU A 132 -11.58 -7.91 17.64
N HIS A 133 -11.84 -6.61 17.51
CA HIS A 133 -11.03 -5.57 18.12
C HIS A 133 -11.10 -5.60 19.66
N GLU A 134 -12.30 -5.78 20.24
CA GLU A 134 -12.47 -5.97 21.68
C GLU A 134 -11.70 -7.19 22.22
N MET A 135 -11.67 -8.29 21.45
CA MET A 135 -10.87 -9.47 21.82
C MET A 135 -9.36 -9.20 21.76
N ALA A 136 -8.91 -8.41 20.78
CA ALA A 136 -7.52 -8.06 20.57
C ALA A 136 -6.96 -7.06 21.61
N GLU A 137 -7.77 -6.56 22.55
CA GLU A 137 -7.30 -5.75 23.68
C GLU A 137 -6.39 -6.51 24.66
N THR A 138 -6.38 -7.84 24.59
CA THR A 138 -5.50 -8.71 25.40
C THR A 138 -4.50 -9.46 24.54
N ASP A 139 -3.30 -9.72 25.05
CA ASP A 139 -2.25 -10.44 24.30
C ASP A 139 -2.72 -11.81 23.78
N ASP A 140 -3.42 -12.58 24.62
CA ASP A 140 -3.90 -13.91 24.22
C ASP A 140 -5.05 -13.82 23.19
N GLY A 141 -5.96 -12.86 23.34
CA GLY A 141 -7.02 -12.62 22.36
C GLY A 141 -6.49 -12.10 21.03
N TRP A 142 -5.49 -11.22 21.05
CA TRP A 142 -4.79 -10.75 19.85
C TRP A 142 -4.13 -11.91 19.10
N LEU A 143 -3.47 -12.83 19.83
CA LEU A 143 -2.89 -14.04 19.24
C LEU A 143 -3.94 -14.93 18.58
N GLU A 144 -5.12 -15.11 19.20
CA GLU A 144 -6.23 -15.87 18.61
C GLU A 144 -6.74 -15.22 17.31
N VAL A 145 -6.86 -13.88 17.28
CA VAL A 145 -7.26 -13.13 16.09
C VAL A 145 -6.23 -13.33 14.97
N VAL A 146 -4.94 -13.13 15.25
CA VAL A 146 -3.86 -13.32 14.26
C VAL A 146 -3.83 -14.76 13.73
N GLN A 147 -3.97 -15.76 14.60
CA GLN A 147 -4.05 -17.17 14.17
C GLN A 147 -5.25 -17.44 13.26
N SER A 148 -6.40 -16.86 13.60
CA SER A 148 -7.61 -16.98 12.78
C SER A 148 -7.40 -16.37 11.40
N LEU A 149 -6.86 -15.14 11.32
CA LEU A 149 -6.50 -14.48 10.06
C LEU A 149 -5.60 -15.36 9.18
N ILE A 150 -4.60 -16.03 9.77
CA ILE A 150 -3.71 -16.92 9.04
C ILE A 150 -4.43 -18.17 8.53
N ARG A 151 -5.31 -18.75 9.36
CA ARG A 151 -5.93 -20.05 9.11
C ARG A 151 -7.11 -19.99 8.13
N VAL A 152 -7.99 -18.99 8.26
CA VAL A 152 -9.34 -19.07 7.67
C VAL A 152 -9.54 -18.24 6.41
N ILE A 153 -8.73 -17.21 6.18
CA ILE A 153 -8.91 -16.34 5.01
C ILE A 153 -8.52 -17.10 3.74
N PRO A 154 -9.45 -17.31 2.80
CA PRO A 154 -9.23 -18.15 1.63
C PRO A 154 -8.35 -17.45 0.58
N LEU A 155 -7.68 -18.23 -0.26
CA LEU A 155 -6.73 -17.71 -1.26
C LEU A 155 -7.43 -16.94 -2.39
N ASP A 156 -8.61 -17.42 -2.79
CA ASP A 156 -9.41 -16.95 -3.91
C ASP A 156 -10.26 -15.72 -3.60
N ASP A 157 -10.30 -15.27 -2.33
CA ASP A 157 -10.95 -14.01 -2.00
C ASP A 157 -10.00 -12.82 -2.25
N PRO A 158 -10.35 -11.92 -3.18
CA PRO A 158 -9.50 -10.79 -3.56
C PRO A 158 -9.37 -9.73 -2.45
N LEU A 159 -10.27 -9.72 -1.46
CA LEU A 159 -10.23 -8.82 -0.30
C LEU A 159 -9.46 -9.41 0.88
N GLY A 160 -9.08 -10.68 0.80
CA GLY A 160 -8.44 -11.41 1.91
C GLY A 160 -7.24 -10.67 2.53
N PRO A 161 -6.22 -10.28 1.74
CA PRO A 161 -5.08 -9.51 2.25
C PRO A 161 -5.47 -8.16 2.83
N ALA A 162 -6.42 -7.46 2.21
CA ALA A 162 -6.90 -6.16 2.70
C ALA A 162 -7.59 -6.28 4.07
N VAL A 163 -8.35 -7.35 4.30
CA VAL A 163 -8.99 -7.63 5.60
C VAL A 163 -7.96 -7.93 6.69
N ILE A 164 -6.85 -8.62 6.35
CA ILE A 164 -5.75 -8.84 7.30
C ILE A 164 -5.18 -7.50 7.73
N THR A 165 -4.81 -6.65 6.77
CA THR A 165 -4.25 -5.32 7.04
C THR A 165 -5.22 -4.50 7.87
N LEU A 166 -6.50 -4.41 7.46
CA LEU A 166 -7.52 -3.60 8.12
C LEU A 166 -7.78 -4.04 9.57
N LEU A 167 -7.94 -5.33 9.82
CA LEU A 167 -8.21 -5.83 11.18
C LEU A 167 -7.00 -5.64 12.09
N LEU A 168 -5.78 -5.78 11.56
CA LEU A 168 -4.57 -5.48 12.32
C LEU A 168 -4.34 -3.98 12.45
N ASP A 169 -4.95 -3.15 11.60
CA ASP A 169 -4.69 -1.72 11.60
C ASP A 169 -5.20 -1.05 12.88
N GLU A 170 -6.42 -1.41 13.25
CA GLU A 170 -7.14 -0.89 14.41
C GLU A 170 -6.86 -1.67 15.70
N CYS A 171 -6.12 -2.79 15.64
CA CYS A 171 -5.71 -3.52 16.84
C CYS A 171 -4.64 -2.77 17.63
N PRO A 172 -4.62 -2.90 18.98
CA PRO A 172 -3.49 -2.47 19.78
C PRO A 172 -2.17 -3.10 19.31
N LEU A 173 -1.07 -2.35 19.44
CA LEU A 173 0.26 -2.89 19.15
C LEU A 173 0.57 -4.03 20.14
N PRO A 174 1.05 -5.18 19.65
CA PRO A 174 1.33 -6.33 20.50
C PRO A 174 2.51 -6.04 21.44
N THR A 175 2.47 -6.61 22.64
CA THR A 175 3.63 -6.58 23.54
C THR A 175 4.77 -7.43 23.00
N LYS A 176 5.98 -7.24 23.54
CA LYS A 176 7.14 -8.09 23.23
C LYS A 176 6.85 -9.57 23.51
N ASP A 177 6.11 -9.87 24.58
CA ASP A 177 5.77 -11.23 24.96
C ASP A 177 4.76 -11.85 23.98
N ALA A 178 3.76 -11.08 23.52
CA ALA A 178 2.85 -11.50 22.46
C ALA A 178 3.59 -11.78 21.14
N LEU A 179 4.55 -10.93 20.76
CA LEU A 179 5.39 -11.16 19.58
C LEU A 179 6.26 -12.42 19.70
N GLN A 180 6.84 -12.66 20.88
CA GLN A 180 7.61 -13.89 21.12
C GLN A 180 6.72 -15.13 21.04
N LYS A 181 5.54 -15.10 21.69
CA LYS A 181 4.54 -16.18 21.60
C LYS A 181 4.11 -16.42 20.14
N LEU A 182 3.92 -15.36 19.36
CA LEU A 182 3.60 -15.46 17.94
C LEU A 182 4.72 -16.16 17.16
N SER A 183 5.97 -15.74 17.37
CA SER A 183 7.15 -16.36 16.74
C SER A 183 7.25 -17.84 17.09
N ASP A 184 7.10 -18.20 18.37
CA ASP A 184 7.19 -19.58 18.85
C ASP A 184 6.05 -20.43 18.25
N MET A 185 4.86 -19.86 18.16
CA MET A 185 3.68 -20.54 17.63
C MET A 185 3.76 -20.76 16.11
N LEU A 186 4.29 -19.79 15.36
CA LEU A 186 4.52 -19.96 13.92
C LEU A 186 5.71 -20.88 13.63
N SER A 187 6.75 -20.85 14.48
CA SER A 187 7.97 -21.67 14.36
C SER A 187 8.51 -21.72 12.91
N LEU A 188 8.55 -20.56 12.26
CA LEU A 188 8.84 -20.46 10.82
C LEU A 188 10.24 -20.99 10.51
N SER A 189 10.33 -21.81 9.47
CA SER A 189 11.58 -22.35 8.93
C SER A 189 11.37 -22.81 7.49
N GLY A 190 12.47 -23.10 6.78
CA GLY A 190 12.36 -23.72 5.45
C GLY A 190 11.65 -25.08 5.46
N ALA A 191 11.75 -25.84 6.56
CA ALA A 191 11.05 -27.11 6.70
C ALA A 191 9.53 -26.92 6.80
N VAL A 192 9.08 -25.95 7.60
CA VAL A 192 7.65 -25.59 7.70
C VAL A 192 7.13 -25.09 6.35
N ALA A 193 7.92 -24.28 5.62
CA ALA A 193 7.56 -23.83 4.28
C ALA A 193 7.28 -25.00 3.33
N ARG A 194 8.13 -26.03 3.33
CA ARG A 194 7.96 -27.22 2.48
C ARG A 194 6.82 -28.13 2.94
N GLN A 195 6.62 -28.25 4.26
CA GLN A 195 5.54 -29.05 4.82
C GLN A 195 4.17 -28.48 4.44
N ASP A 196 4.03 -27.16 4.54
CA ASP A 196 2.79 -26.46 4.25
C ASP A 196 2.60 -26.10 2.77
N ALA A 197 3.49 -26.54 1.87
CA ALA A 197 3.50 -26.15 0.45
C ALA A 197 2.17 -26.41 -0.28
N LEU A 198 1.34 -27.34 0.22
CA LEU A 198 0.00 -27.65 -0.29
C LEU A 198 -1.10 -26.72 0.24
N ILE A 199 -0.78 -25.76 1.12
CA ILE A 199 -1.69 -24.81 1.77
C ILE A 199 -1.27 -23.36 1.45
N PRO A 200 -1.39 -22.92 0.18
CA PRO A 200 -0.94 -21.59 -0.26
C PRO A 200 -1.62 -20.42 0.46
N ALA A 201 -2.88 -20.59 0.89
CA ALA A 201 -3.59 -19.57 1.67
C ALA A 201 -2.86 -19.24 2.99
N LYS A 202 -2.39 -20.26 3.72
CA LYS A 202 -1.69 -20.10 4.99
C LYS A 202 -0.42 -19.28 4.82
N HIS A 203 0.36 -19.59 3.78
CA HIS A 203 1.58 -18.84 3.46
C HIS A 203 1.28 -17.38 3.12
N ARG A 204 0.32 -17.11 2.22
CA ARG A 204 -0.10 -15.73 1.87
C ARG A 204 -0.52 -14.94 3.12
N ASN A 205 -1.35 -15.55 3.96
CA ASN A 205 -1.85 -14.87 5.16
C ASN A 205 -0.74 -14.62 6.16
N THR A 206 0.16 -15.59 6.35
CA THR A 206 1.34 -15.43 7.20
C THR A 206 2.19 -14.27 6.71
N THR A 207 2.48 -14.18 5.41
CA THR A 207 3.25 -13.07 4.84
C THR A 207 2.56 -11.72 4.96
N ALA A 208 1.23 -11.67 4.81
CA ALA A 208 0.46 -10.44 4.97
C ALA A 208 0.46 -9.95 6.43
N VAL A 209 0.28 -10.87 7.40
CA VAL A 209 0.39 -10.56 8.84
C VAL A 209 1.78 -10.04 9.16
N LEU A 210 2.82 -10.77 8.75
CA LEU A 210 4.21 -10.37 9.02
C LEU A 210 4.54 -9.01 8.38
N GLY A 211 4.06 -8.76 7.16
CA GLY A 211 4.23 -7.48 6.47
C GLY A 211 3.55 -6.32 7.21
N CYS A 212 2.30 -6.51 7.64
CA CYS A 212 1.55 -5.52 8.41
C CYS A 212 2.24 -5.22 9.76
N LEU A 213 2.72 -6.24 10.46
CA LEU A 213 3.44 -6.03 11.73
C LEU A 213 4.75 -5.28 11.55
N ALA A 214 5.47 -5.53 10.46
CA ALA A 214 6.72 -4.83 10.16
C ALA A 214 6.52 -3.35 9.80
N GLU A 215 5.36 -2.98 9.28
CA GLU A 215 5.01 -1.58 9.03
C GLU A 215 4.68 -0.84 10.33
N LYS A 216 4.03 -1.53 11.27
CA LYS A 216 3.55 -0.97 12.54
C LYS A 216 4.60 -0.93 13.65
N LEU A 217 5.48 -1.92 13.68
CA LEU A 217 6.54 -2.01 14.66
C LEU A 217 7.73 -1.17 14.19
N ALA A 218 8.38 -0.47 15.11
CA ALA A 218 9.58 0.31 14.81
C ALA A 218 10.80 -0.25 15.56
N GLY A 219 11.96 -0.15 14.92
CA GLY A 219 13.25 -0.43 15.55
C GLY A 219 13.42 -1.91 15.93
N PRO A 220 13.93 -2.23 17.13
CA PRO A 220 14.30 -3.60 17.49
C PRO A 220 13.15 -4.61 17.42
N ALA A 221 11.91 -4.18 17.64
CA ALA A 221 10.74 -5.07 17.63
C ALA A 221 10.42 -5.58 16.21
N SER A 222 10.52 -4.71 15.20
CA SER A 222 10.32 -5.10 13.80
C SER A 222 11.49 -5.91 13.26
N ILE A 223 12.73 -5.52 13.59
CA ILE A 223 13.94 -6.29 13.27
C ILE A 223 13.82 -7.73 13.80
N ALA A 224 13.32 -7.90 15.03
CA ALA A 224 13.14 -9.22 15.64
C ALA A 224 12.13 -10.13 14.91
N LEU A 225 11.22 -9.59 14.08
CA LEU A 225 10.33 -10.41 13.27
C LEU A 225 11.09 -11.26 12.24
N LEU A 226 12.21 -10.75 11.71
CA LEU A 226 13.05 -11.50 10.77
C LEU A 226 14.09 -12.34 11.51
N SER A 227 13.61 -13.38 12.19
CA SER A 227 14.49 -14.45 12.67
C SER A 227 15.15 -15.19 11.49
N PRO A 228 16.28 -15.89 11.69
CA PRO A 228 16.87 -16.76 10.66
C PRO A 228 15.86 -17.76 10.09
N GLY A 229 14.98 -18.33 10.94
CA GLY A 229 13.92 -19.23 10.51
C GLY A 229 12.84 -18.53 9.67
N THR A 230 12.46 -17.30 10.03
CA THR A 230 11.57 -16.46 9.22
C THR A 230 12.19 -16.18 7.86
N LEU A 231 13.48 -15.83 7.79
CA LEU A 231 14.18 -15.60 6.53
C LEU A 231 14.22 -16.85 5.66
N GLU A 232 14.59 -18.01 6.22
CA GLU A 232 14.54 -19.28 5.50
C GLU A 232 13.13 -19.59 4.98
N TYR A 233 12.11 -19.39 5.80
CA TYR A 233 10.72 -19.58 5.40
C TYR A 233 10.34 -18.69 4.20
N LEU A 234 10.66 -17.39 4.27
CA LEU A 234 10.39 -16.43 3.19
C LEU A 234 11.15 -16.80 1.90
N LEU A 235 12.40 -17.22 2.01
CA LEU A 235 13.20 -17.64 0.85
C LEU A 235 12.68 -18.94 0.24
N GLU A 236 12.22 -19.88 1.04
CA GLU A 236 11.64 -21.13 0.54
C GLU A 236 10.30 -20.90 -0.14
N ILE A 237 9.40 -20.08 0.44
CA ILE A 237 8.13 -19.78 -0.21
C ILE A 237 8.31 -18.99 -1.51
N SER A 238 9.40 -18.20 -1.66
CA SER A 238 9.68 -17.48 -2.91
C SER A 238 9.90 -18.40 -4.12
N LEU A 239 10.26 -19.67 -3.89
CA LEU A 239 10.41 -20.67 -4.95
C LEU A 239 9.07 -21.20 -5.46
N PHE A 240 8.02 -21.11 -4.65
CA PHE A 240 6.70 -21.56 -5.05
C PHE A 240 6.04 -20.45 -5.88
N SER A 241 5.59 -20.80 -7.09
CA SER A 241 5.04 -19.86 -8.09
C SER A 241 3.72 -19.17 -7.67
N HIS A 242 3.26 -19.35 -6.43
CA HIS A 242 1.96 -18.87 -5.95
C HIS A 242 2.03 -17.60 -5.08
N PHE A 243 3.21 -17.04 -4.83
CA PHE A 243 3.39 -16.01 -3.82
C PHE A 243 3.53 -14.59 -4.37
N SER A 244 2.43 -13.87 -4.40
CA SER A 244 2.37 -12.42 -4.71
C SER A 244 2.97 -11.54 -3.59
N VAL A 245 3.14 -12.07 -2.38
CA VAL A 245 3.46 -11.29 -1.17
C VAL A 245 4.80 -11.73 -0.58
N MET A 246 5.88 -11.09 -1.03
CA MET A 246 7.06 -10.97 -0.16
C MET A 246 6.82 -9.76 0.76
N PRO A 247 6.94 -9.91 2.09
CA PRO A 247 6.83 -8.77 2.99
C PRO A 247 8.08 -7.88 2.82
N HIS A 248 8.03 -7.00 1.82
CA HIS A 248 9.12 -6.13 1.43
C HIS A 248 9.62 -5.30 2.61
N LEU A 249 8.70 -4.82 3.47
CA LEU A 249 9.00 -4.04 4.67
C LEU A 249 9.93 -4.78 5.65
N ILE A 250 9.65 -6.05 5.94
CA ILE A 250 10.51 -6.87 6.82
C ILE A 250 11.93 -6.97 6.28
N LEU A 251 12.04 -7.20 4.97
CA LEU A 251 13.33 -7.39 4.32
C LEU A 251 14.08 -6.05 4.17
N CYS A 252 13.37 -4.92 4.05
CA CYS A 252 13.94 -3.57 4.02
C CYS A 252 14.63 -3.21 5.34
N GLU A 253 13.98 -3.42 6.48
CA GLU A 253 14.55 -3.05 7.79
C GLU A 253 15.72 -3.96 8.20
N ASN A 254 15.79 -5.17 7.64
CA ASN A 254 16.85 -6.15 7.91
C ASN A 254 17.87 -6.26 6.76
N LYS A 255 18.13 -5.14 6.07
CA LYS A 255 18.91 -5.12 4.83
C LYS A 255 20.26 -5.82 4.93
N LEU A 256 20.98 -5.68 6.05
CA LEU A 256 22.29 -6.34 6.27
C LEU A 256 22.15 -7.86 6.28
N THR A 257 21.34 -8.40 7.19
CA THR A 257 21.06 -9.84 7.31
C THR A 257 20.56 -10.44 5.99
N VAL A 258 19.70 -9.72 5.29
CA VAL A 258 19.13 -10.17 4.01
C VAL A 258 20.17 -10.08 2.88
N SER A 259 21.04 -9.08 2.88
CA SER A 259 22.09 -8.93 1.86
C SER A 259 23.17 -10.01 1.93
N GLU A 260 23.40 -10.58 3.12
CA GLU A 260 24.30 -11.73 3.31
C GLU A 260 23.67 -13.07 2.87
N SER A 261 22.38 -13.06 2.51
CA SER A 261 21.66 -14.24 2.02
C SER A 261 21.72 -14.39 0.50
N CYS A 262 21.29 -15.55 -0.01
CA CYS A 262 21.17 -15.81 -1.46
C CYS A 262 19.92 -15.17 -2.12
N ILE A 263 19.27 -14.20 -1.47
CA ILE A 263 18.00 -13.64 -1.97
C ILE A 263 18.16 -12.98 -3.34
N SER A 264 19.25 -12.25 -3.58
CA SER A 264 19.48 -11.53 -4.83
C SER A 264 19.65 -12.51 -6.01
N ASP A 265 20.25 -13.67 -5.76
CA ASP A 265 20.34 -14.75 -6.75
C ASP A 265 18.98 -15.35 -7.08
N ARG A 266 18.13 -15.60 -6.06
CA ARG A 266 16.78 -16.11 -6.26
C ARG A 266 15.89 -15.11 -7.00
N LEU A 267 15.91 -13.84 -6.58
CA LEU A 267 15.17 -12.76 -7.24
C LEU A 267 15.60 -12.59 -8.70
N ALA A 268 16.89 -12.78 -9.01
CA ALA A 268 17.38 -12.69 -10.39
C ALA A 268 16.83 -13.79 -11.31
N VAL A 269 16.43 -14.94 -10.76
CA VAL A 269 15.69 -15.95 -11.53
C VAL A 269 14.24 -15.51 -11.73
N LEU A 270 13.61 -14.99 -10.67
CA LEU A 270 12.21 -14.58 -10.67
C LEU A 270 11.94 -13.33 -11.52
N GLU A 271 12.89 -12.40 -11.67
CA GLU A 271 12.69 -11.19 -12.50
C GLU A 271 12.35 -11.51 -13.97
N SER A 272 12.74 -12.71 -14.44
CA SER A 272 12.41 -13.17 -15.80
C SER A 272 10.90 -13.35 -16.01
N TRP A 273 10.12 -13.39 -14.93
CA TRP A 273 8.67 -13.52 -14.98
C TRP A 273 7.94 -12.17 -15.06
N ALA A 274 8.65 -11.03 -15.07
CA ALA A 274 8.03 -9.69 -15.03
C ALA A 274 7.03 -9.43 -16.17
N ASP A 275 7.18 -10.11 -17.31
CA ASP A 275 6.28 -10.02 -18.47
C ASP A 275 5.56 -11.35 -18.78
N HIS A 276 5.51 -12.29 -17.82
CA HIS A 276 4.91 -13.61 -18.04
C HIS A 276 3.40 -13.48 -18.30
N THR A 277 2.87 -14.32 -19.18
CA THR A 277 1.42 -14.39 -19.49
C THR A 277 0.56 -14.94 -18.35
N ASP A 278 1.19 -15.44 -17.30
CA ASP A 278 0.53 -15.96 -16.11
C ASP A 278 0.58 -14.83 -15.10
N TYR A 279 -0.58 -14.31 -14.72
CA TYR A 279 -0.66 -13.10 -13.90
C TYR A 279 -0.06 -13.28 -12.51
N LEU A 280 -0.03 -14.51 -11.98
CA LEU A 280 0.57 -14.76 -10.69
C LEU A 280 2.10 -14.71 -10.78
N LYS A 281 2.68 -15.34 -11.81
CA LYS A 281 4.11 -15.20 -12.10
C LYS A 281 4.51 -13.77 -12.44
N ARG A 282 3.65 -13.04 -13.15
CA ARG A 282 3.87 -11.62 -13.48
C ARG A 282 4.00 -10.74 -12.23
N GLN A 283 3.13 -10.94 -11.25
CA GLN A 283 3.22 -10.27 -9.94
C GLN A 283 4.57 -10.56 -9.25
N VAL A 284 4.96 -11.84 -9.21
CA VAL A 284 6.24 -12.27 -8.62
C VAL A 284 7.42 -11.61 -9.33
N GLY A 285 7.43 -11.64 -10.67
CA GLY A 285 8.50 -11.07 -11.47
C GLY A 285 8.59 -9.54 -11.35
N PHE A 286 7.45 -8.85 -11.29
CA PHE A 286 7.39 -7.41 -11.02
C PHE A 286 8.03 -7.08 -9.67
N CYS A 287 7.63 -7.77 -8.60
CA CYS A 287 8.19 -7.57 -7.26
C CYS A 287 9.68 -7.89 -7.20
N ALA A 288 10.12 -8.96 -7.86
CA ALA A 288 11.53 -9.35 -7.90
C ALA A 288 12.40 -8.32 -8.63
N GLN A 289 11.95 -7.88 -9.82
CA GLN A 289 12.62 -6.85 -10.60
C GLN A 289 12.73 -5.53 -9.80
N TRP A 290 11.62 -5.08 -9.22
CA TRP A 290 11.60 -3.87 -8.39
C TRP A 290 12.53 -3.99 -7.19
N SER A 291 12.55 -5.16 -6.53
CA SER A 291 13.40 -5.43 -5.37
C SER A 291 14.89 -5.43 -5.71
N LEU A 292 15.29 -5.98 -6.86
CA LEU A 292 16.67 -5.94 -7.33
C LEU A 292 17.13 -4.53 -7.70
N ASP A 293 16.22 -3.68 -8.18
CA ASP A 293 16.52 -2.29 -8.49
C ASP A 293 16.60 -1.40 -7.23
N ASN A 294 15.80 -1.70 -6.19
CA ASN A 294 15.62 -0.78 -5.06
C ASN A 294 16.24 -1.26 -3.74
N LEU A 295 16.24 -2.57 -3.47
CA LEU A 295 16.52 -3.12 -2.13
C LEU A 295 17.74 -4.03 -2.10
N PHE A 296 17.74 -5.08 -2.92
CA PHE A 296 18.73 -6.17 -2.92
C PHE A 296 19.61 -6.07 -4.15
N LEU A 297 20.48 -5.07 -4.16
CA LEU A 297 21.39 -4.82 -5.28
C LEU A 297 22.27 -6.05 -5.53
N LYS A 298 22.35 -6.47 -6.79
CA LYS A 298 23.18 -7.57 -7.24
C LYS A 298 24.38 -7.03 -8.03
N GLU A 299 25.58 -7.40 -7.61
CA GLU A 299 26.81 -6.98 -8.30
C GLU A 299 26.80 -7.48 -9.76
N GLY A 300 27.19 -6.61 -10.69
CA GLY A 300 27.21 -6.89 -12.13
C GLY A 300 25.83 -6.88 -12.82
N ARG A 301 24.72 -6.75 -12.09
CA ARG A 301 23.38 -6.60 -12.69
C ARG A 301 23.13 -5.14 -13.09
N GLN A 302 22.77 -4.91 -14.35
CA GLN A 302 22.29 -3.60 -14.82
C GLN A 302 20.91 -3.28 -14.27
N PHE A 303 20.63 -2.00 -14.00
CA PHE A 303 19.31 -1.59 -13.53
C PHE A 303 18.29 -1.69 -14.65
N THR A 304 17.03 -1.98 -14.29
CA THR A 304 16.01 -2.20 -15.31
C THR A 304 15.71 -0.95 -16.14
N TYR A 305 15.77 0.24 -15.54
CA TYR A 305 15.58 1.51 -16.27
C TYR A 305 16.65 1.76 -17.35
N GLU A 306 17.81 1.10 -17.27
CA GLU A 306 18.90 1.23 -18.25
C GLU A 306 18.69 0.34 -19.48
N LYS A 307 17.90 -0.73 -19.34
CA LYS A 307 17.65 -1.73 -20.41
C LYS A 307 16.27 -1.62 -21.06
N VAL A 308 15.30 -0.98 -20.41
CA VAL A 308 13.92 -0.88 -20.91
C VAL A 308 13.85 -0.01 -22.18
N ASN A 309 13.10 -0.47 -23.18
CA ASN A 309 12.89 0.29 -24.41
C ASN A 309 11.67 1.21 -24.27
N LEU A 310 11.91 2.52 -24.32
CA LEU A 310 10.89 3.57 -24.14
C LEU A 310 10.62 4.37 -25.43
N ASN A 311 11.14 3.91 -26.58
CA ASN A 311 11.06 4.66 -27.84
C ASN A 311 9.61 4.90 -28.30
N ASN A 312 8.71 3.97 -28.00
CA ASN A 312 7.29 4.06 -28.37
C ASN A 312 6.39 4.55 -27.22
N ILE A 313 6.97 5.04 -26.11
CA ILE A 313 6.22 5.51 -24.94
C ILE A 313 6.25 7.03 -24.90
N ASN A 314 5.09 7.64 -25.11
CA ASN A 314 4.90 9.09 -25.12
C ASN A 314 4.00 9.57 -23.98
N ALA A 315 3.26 8.66 -23.34
CA ALA A 315 2.52 8.91 -22.11
C ALA A 315 2.71 7.72 -21.17
N MET A 316 2.84 7.98 -19.87
CA MET A 316 3.03 6.96 -18.83
C MET A 316 2.46 7.43 -17.49
N LEU A 317 2.50 6.57 -16.47
CA LEU A 317 2.26 6.97 -15.09
C LEU A 317 3.35 7.91 -14.61
N ASN A 318 2.97 8.99 -13.91
CA ASN A 318 3.88 10.06 -13.54
C ASN A 318 4.53 9.79 -12.18
N SER A 319 5.84 9.48 -12.15
CA SER A 319 6.60 9.24 -10.92
C SER A 319 6.84 10.50 -10.04
N ASN A 320 6.41 11.68 -10.52
CA ASN A 320 6.42 12.94 -9.77
C ASN A 320 5.03 13.33 -9.28
N ASP A 321 3.97 12.64 -9.70
CA ASP A 321 2.58 12.88 -9.32
C ASP A 321 1.93 11.56 -8.88
N VAL A 322 2.51 11.03 -7.81
CA VAL A 322 2.24 9.71 -7.24
C VAL A 322 2.48 9.76 -5.72
N SER A 323 1.75 8.95 -4.96
CA SER A 323 1.98 8.75 -3.53
C SER A 323 3.27 7.95 -3.26
N GLU A 324 3.81 8.04 -2.04
CA GLU A 324 5.19 7.65 -1.72
C GLU A 324 5.53 6.19 -2.02
N TYR A 325 4.59 5.26 -1.80
CA TYR A 325 4.86 3.83 -1.77
C TYR A 325 4.39 3.07 -3.01
N LEU A 326 3.74 3.74 -3.96
CA LEU A 326 3.34 3.10 -5.20
C LEU A 326 4.57 2.71 -6.03
N LYS A 327 4.62 1.43 -6.42
CA LYS A 327 5.67 0.92 -7.30
C LYS A 327 5.23 1.10 -8.73
N ILE A 328 6.01 1.83 -9.52
CA ILE A 328 5.82 1.95 -10.97
C ILE A 328 6.93 1.17 -11.66
N SER A 329 6.56 0.37 -12.66
CA SER A 329 7.50 -0.35 -13.52
C SER A 329 8.43 0.63 -14.27
N PRO A 330 9.60 0.19 -14.72
CA PRO A 330 10.52 1.00 -15.53
C PRO A 330 9.94 1.47 -16.87
N SER A 331 8.90 0.80 -17.38
CA SER A 331 8.17 1.24 -18.58
C SER A 331 7.23 2.41 -18.31
N GLY A 332 6.90 2.66 -17.04
CA GLY A 332 5.88 3.62 -16.62
C GLY A 332 4.45 3.17 -16.90
N LEU A 333 4.22 1.93 -17.36
CA LEU A 333 2.90 1.44 -17.77
C LEU A 333 2.26 0.46 -16.78
N GLU A 334 3.00 -0.11 -15.84
CA GLU A 334 2.46 -1.01 -14.83
C GLU A 334 2.73 -0.48 -13.43
N ALA A 335 1.73 -0.57 -12.54
CA ALA A 335 1.84 -0.13 -11.16
C ALA A 335 1.33 -1.19 -10.18
N ARG A 336 1.94 -1.20 -8.99
CA ARG A 336 1.58 -2.08 -7.88
C ARG A 336 1.69 -1.36 -6.54
N CYS A 337 0.72 -1.56 -5.67
CA CYS A 337 0.82 -1.18 -4.26
C CYS A 337 1.09 -2.41 -3.39
N ASP A 338 2.03 -2.32 -2.45
CA ASP A 338 2.25 -3.31 -1.38
C ASP A 338 2.19 -2.66 0.02
N ALA A 339 1.88 -1.37 0.11
CA ALA A 339 1.71 -0.63 1.36
C ALA A 339 0.28 -0.79 1.89
N SER A 340 0.08 -0.52 3.18
CA SER A 340 -1.26 -0.51 3.81
C SER A 340 -2.14 0.65 3.32
N SER A 341 -1.54 1.77 2.93
CA SER A 341 -2.20 2.99 2.46
C SER A 341 -2.79 2.88 1.05
N PHE A 342 -3.73 3.77 0.76
CA PHE A 342 -4.42 3.82 -0.53
C PHE A 342 -3.67 4.68 -1.55
N GLU A 343 -2.66 4.05 -2.15
CA GLU A 343 -1.69 4.72 -3.00
C GLU A 343 -2.29 5.16 -4.34
N SER A 344 -1.98 6.38 -4.80
CA SER A 344 -2.63 7.03 -5.94
C SER A 344 -1.61 7.60 -6.94
N VAL A 345 -1.97 7.66 -8.23
CA VAL A 345 -1.13 8.18 -9.31
C VAL A 345 -1.95 8.80 -10.44
N ARG A 346 -1.40 9.84 -11.07
CA ARG A 346 -1.87 10.37 -12.37
C ARG A 346 -0.87 10.05 -13.48
N CYS A 347 -1.35 10.01 -14.73
CA CYS A 347 -0.47 9.92 -15.89
C CYS A 347 0.24 11.25 -16.20
N THR A 348 1.19 11.23 -17.12
CA THR A 348 2.01 12.39 -17.49
C THR A 348 1.31 13.40 -18.40
N PHE A 349 0.16 13.04 -18.99
CA PHE A 349 -0.47 13.85 -20.03
C PHE A 349 -1.89 14.29 -19.66
N CYS A 350 -2.11 15.60 -19.79
CA CYS A 350 -3.37 16.28 -19.51
C CYS A 350 -4.25 16.33 -20.76
N VAL A 351 -5.56 16.12 -20.60
CA VAL A 351 -6.54 16.25 -21.68
C VAL A 351 -7.56 17.35 -21.38
N ASP A 352 -7.66 18.31 -22.29
CA ASP A 352 -8.47 19.53 -22.11
C ASP A 352 -9.65 19.67 -23.09
N SER A 353 -9.64 18.92 -24.20
CA SER A 353 -10.74 18.93 -25.18
C SER A 353 -10.78 17.63 -25.99
N GLY A 354 -11.90 17.35 -26.64
CA GLY A 354 -12.06 16.20 -27.54
C GLY A 354 -12.55 14.92 -26.84
N VAL A 355 -12.30 13.79 -27.49
CA VAL A 355 -12.71 12.45 -27.02
C VAL A 355 -11.48 11.58 -26.87
N TRP A 356 -11.25 11.04 -25.68
CA TRP A 356 -10.04 10.30 -25.32
C TRP A 356 -10.36 8.91 -24.82
N TYR A 357 -9.48 7.96 -25.09
CA TYR A 357 -9.62 6.58 -24.64
C TYR A 357 -8.29 5.97 -24.20
N TYR A 358 -8.33 5.19 -23.13
CA TYR A 358 -7.25 4.30 -22.70
C TYR A 358 -7.82 2.98 -22.15
N GLU A 359 -6.99 1.95 -22.09
CA GLU A 359 -7.35 0.66 -21.47
C GLU A 359 -6.43 0.34 -20.30
N VAL A 360 -6.94 -0.43 -19.35
CA VAL A 360 -6.16 -1.03 -18.26
C VAL A 360 -6.40 -2.53 -18.24
N THR A 361 -5.33 -3.31 -18.14
CA THR A 361 -5.38 -4.74 -17.89
C THR A 361 -5.29 -4.99 -16.39
N VAL A 362 -6.27 -5.69 -15.84
CA VAL A 362 -6.28 -6.12 -14.44
C VAL A 362 -5.26 -7.25 -14.25
N ILE A 363 -4.30 -7.10 -13.33
CA ILE A 363 -3.33 -8.14 -13.00
C ILE A 363 -3.72 -8.85 -11.68
N THR A 364 -4.37 -8.12 -10.78
CA THR A 364 -4.99 -8.64 -9.54
C THR A 364 -6.42 -8.13 -9.41
N SER A 365 -7.32 -8.97 -8.88
CA SER A 365 -8.76 -8.70 -8.84
C SER A 365 -9.28 -7.96 -7.58
N GLY A 366 -8.40 -7.45 -6.72
CA GLY A 366 -8.77 -6.71 -5.50
C GLY A 366 -9.11 -5.23 -5.73
N VAL A 367 -9.16 -4.46 -4.64
CA VAL A 367 -9.68 -3.09 -4.63
C VAL A 367 -8.72 -2.11 -5.30
N MET A 368 -9.16 -1.58 -6.44
CA MET A 368 -8.54 -0.44 -7.12
C MET A 368 -9.67 0.49 -7.57
N GLN A 369 -9.38 1.78 -7.59
CA GLN A 369 -10.26 2.80 -8.16
C GLN A 369 -9.53 3.43 -9.34
N ILE A 370 -10.02 3.23 -10.55
CA ILE A 370 -9.33 3.64 -11.78
C ILE A 370 -10.25 4.55 -12.58
N GLY A 371 -9.76 5.66 -13.09
CA GLY A 371 -10.59 6.58 -13.87
C GLY A 371 -9.89 7.86 -14.24
N TRP A 372 -10.54 8.99 -13.93
CA TRP A 372 -10.12 10.30 -14.36
C TRP A 372 -10.03 11.25 -13.17
N ALA A 373 -8.98 12.06 -13.13
CA ALA A 373 -8.80 13.09 -12.11
C ALA A 373 -8.18 14.34 -12.71
N THR A 374 -8.51 15.52 -12.18
CA THR A 374 -7.76 16.75 -12.48
C THR A 374 -6.57 16.92 -11.53
N LYS A 375 -5.79 18.00 -11.71
CA LYS A 375 -4.73 18.39 -10.76
C LYS A 375 -5.28 18.90 -9.42
N ASP A 376 -6.54 19.30 -9.37
CA ASP A 376 -7.18 19.77 -8.13
C ASP A 376 -7.57 18.61 -7.20
N SER A 377 -7.62 17.39 -7.76
CA SER A 377 -7.83 16.18 -6.98
C SER A 377 -6.65 15.88 -6.06
N LYS A 378 -6.94 15.57 -4.80
CA LYS A 378 -5.94 15.40 -3.73
C LYS A 378 -5.78 13.92 -3.37
N PHE A 379 -4.54 13.48 -3.16
CA PHE A 379 -4.24 12.14 -2.68
C PHE A 379 -4.00 12.22 -1.17
N LEU A 380 -4.91 11.65 -0.37
CA LEU A 380 -4.72 11.49 1.08
C LEU A 380 -4.68 9.98 1.36
N ASN A 381 -3.61 9.35 0.89
CA ASN A 381 -3.40 7.90 0.90
C ASN A 381 -3.52 7.27 2.30
N HIS A 382 -3.08 7.97 3.35
CA HIS A 382 -3.18 7.51 4.75
C HIS A 382 -4.58 7.70 5.35
N GLU A 383 -5.41 8.56 4.77
CA GLU A 383 -6.82 8.75 5.15
C GLU A 383 -7.76 7.89 4.30
N GLY A 384 -7.21 7.09 3.37
CA GLY A 384 -7.97 6.24 2.47
C GLY A 384 -8.63 6.99 1.31
N TYR A 385 -8.32 8.27 1.09
CA TYR A 385 -8.88 9.05 -0.02
C TYR A 385 -7.99 8.98 -1.27
N GLY A 386 -8.57 8.52 -2.37
CA GLY A 386 -7.96 8.39 -3.69
C GLY A 386 -8.83 8.93 -4.82
N ILE A 387 -8.74 8.30 -5.99
CA ILE A 387 -9.47 8.73 -7.19
C ILE A 387 -10.96 8.40 -7.04
N GLY A 388 -11.81 9.41 -7.17
CA GLY A 388 -13.26 9.30 -6.99
C GLY A 388 -13.72 9.73 -5.61
N ASP A 389 -12.80 10.09 -4.70
CA ASP A 389 -13.16 10.50 -3.35
C ASP A 389 -13.17 12.04 -3.14
N ASP A 390 -13.10 12.80 -4.23
CA ASP A 390 -13.29 14.25 -4.25
C ASP A 390 -14.17 14.69 -5.42
N GLU A 391 -14.49 15.98 -5.50
CA GLU A 391 -15.34 16.53 -6.56
C GLU A 391 -14.62 16.67 -7.92
N TYR A 392 -13.32 16.42 -7.98
CA TYR A 392 -12.46 16.63 -9.16
C TYR A 392 -12.04 15.33 -9.85
N SER A 393 -12.56 14.19 -9.39
CA SER A 393 -12.21 12.87 -9.89
C SER A 393 -13.41 11.92 -9.92
N CYS A 394 -13.35 10.92 -10.78
CA CYS A 394 -14.35 9.85 -10.86
C CYS A 394 -13.67 8.53 -11.22
N ALA A 395 -14.03 7.47 -10.50
CA ALA A 395 -13.40 6.16 -10.65
C ALA A 395 -14.38 5.00 -10.79
N TYR A 396 -13.91 3.99 -11.50
CA TYR A 396 -14.49 2.67 -11.61
C TYR A 396 -13.77 1.72 -10.65
N ASP A 397 -14.54 0.96 -9.87
CA ASP A 397 -14.07 -0.10 -8.98
C ASP A 397 -14.73 -1.42 -9.36
N GLY A 398 -13.98 -2.27 -10.06
CA GLY A 398 -14.49 -3.56 -10.54
C GLY A 398 -14.52 -4.64 -9.47
N CYS A 399 -13.86 -4.47 -8.32
CA CYS A 399 -13.85 -5.46 -7.24
C CYS A 399 -15.11 -5.37 -6.37
N ARG A 400 -15.51 -4.14 -6.04
CA ARG A 400 -16.73 -3.84 -5.29
C ARG A 400 -17.93 -3.56 -6.20
N GLN A 401 -17.70 -3.46 -7.51
CA GLN A 401 -18.68 -3.17 -8.55
C GLN A 401 -19.35 -1.79 -8.36
N LEU A 402 -18.53 -0.78 -8.09
CA LEU A 402 -18.94 0.57 -7.74
C LEU A 402 -18.38 1.62 -8.71
N ILE A 403 -19.11 2.71 -8.88
CA ILE A 403 -18.60 3.97 -9.42
C ILE A 403 -18.46 4.96 -8.27
N TRP A 404 -17.30 5.58 -8.16
CA TRP A 404 -16.93 6.53 -7.12
C TRP A 404 -16.88 7.95 -7.63
N TYR A 405 -17.46 8.88 -6.87
CA TYR A 405 -17.41 10.31 -7.09
C TYR A 405 -17.70 11.05 -5.77
N ASN A 406 -16.89 12.05 -5.43
CA ASN A 406 -17.10 12.92 -4.27
C ASN A 406 -17.32 12.14 -2.96
N ALA A 407 -16.44 11.15 -2.72
CA ALA A 407 -16.45 10.24 -1.57
C ALA A 407 -17.77 9.48 -1.39
N ARG A 408 -18.51 9.30 -2.49
CA ARG A 408 -19.75 8.53 -2.54
C ARG A 408 -19.66 7.50 -3.64
N SER A 409 -20.37 6.41 -3.44
CA SER A 409 -20.41 5.32 -4.40
C SER A 409 -21.82 5.02 -4.89
N LYS A 410 -21.89 4.39 -6.07
CA LYS A 410 -23.12 3.76 -6.55
C LYS A 410 -22.79 2.43 -7.25
N PRO A 411 -23.65 1.41 -7.12
CA PRO A 411 -23.42 0.13 -7.79
C PRO A 411 -23.55 0.23 -9.30
N HIS A 412 -22.78 -0.59 -10.01
CA HIS A 412 -22.87 -0.76 -11.46
C HIS A 412 -23.15 -2.21 -11.87
N SER A 413 -23.54 -2.42 -13.13
CA SER A 413 -24.00 -3.72 -13.62
C SER A 413 -22.91 -4.67 -14.14
N HIS A 414 -21.68 -4.21 -14.34
CA HIS A 414 -20.58 -5.10 -14.72
C HIS A 414 -20.32 -6.15 -13.64
N PRO A 415 -19.99 -7.41 -14.01
CA PRO A 415 -19.53 -8.41 -13.06
C PRO A 415 -18.23 -7.97 -12.37
N CYS A 416 -17.92 -8.63 -11.25
CA CYS A 416 -16.62 -8.45 -10.59
C CYS A 416 -15.48 -8.77 -11.58
N TRP A 417 -14.50 -7.88 -11.66
CA TRP A 417 -13.36 -8.06 -12.57
C TRP A 417 -12.48 -9.23 -12.14
N LYS A 418 -11.69 -9.73 -13.09
CA LYS A 418 -10.76 -10.83 -12.88
C LYS A 418 -9.43 -10.54 -13.54
N GLU A 419 -8.41 -11.29 -13.14
CA GLU A 419 -7.09 -11.20 -13.75
C GLU A 419 -7.19 -11.41 -15.27
N GLY A 420 -6.65 -10.46 -16.01
CA GLY A 420 -6.65 -10.41 -17.47
C GLY A 420 -7.79 -9.65 -18.12
N ASP A 421 -8.83 -9.27 -17.36
CA ASP A 421 -9.88 -8.38 -17.86
C ASP A 421 -9.29 -7.04 -18.33
N ALA A 422 -9.89 -6.49 -19.39
CA ALA A 422 -9.54 -5.19 -19.94
C ALA A 422 -10.64 -4.17 -19.61
N ILE A 423 -10.27 -3.13 -18.87
CA ILE A 423 -11.14 -2.02 -18.51
C ILE A 423 -10.87 -0.85 -19.44
N GLY A 424 -11.90 -0.37 -20.12
CA GLY A 424 -11.80 0.76 -21.04
C GLY A 424 -12.33 2.04 -20.42
N PHE A 425 -11.65 3.16 -20.66
CA PHE A 425 -11.98 4.46 -20.08
C PHE A 425 -12.14 5.48 -21.19
N LEU A 426 -13.37 5.86 -21.50
CA LEU A 426 -13.69 6.90 -22.48
C LEU A 426 -14.01 8.21 -21.75
N LEU A 427 -13.43 9.31 -22.21
CA LEU A 427 -13.77 10.66 -21.80
C LEU A 427 -14.20 11.45 -23.04
N ASP A 428 -15.43 11.95 -23.06
CA ASP A 428 -15.97 12.83 -24.10
C ASP A 428 -16.23 14.22 -23.48
N LEU A 429 -15.27 15.13 -23.66
CA LEU A 429 -15.33 16.48 -23.09
C LEU A 429 -16.34 17.37 -23.82
N SER A 430 -16.66 17.05 -25.08
CA SER A 430 -17.70 17.76 -25.84
C SER A 430 -19.10 17.46 -25.29
N LYS A 431 -19.36 16.21 -24.92
CA LYS A 431 -20.63 15.79 -24.30
C LYS A 431 -20.62 15.83 -22.77
N LYS A 432 -19.49 16.18 -22.17
CA LYS A 432 -19.26 16.19 -20.72
C LYS A 432 -19.68 14.88 -20.08
N GLN A 433 -19.08 13.78 -20.56
CA GLN A 433 -19.36 12.45 -20.05
C GLN A 433 -18.14 11.55 -20.01
N MET A 434 -18.11 10.67 -19.02
CA MET A 434 -17.16 9.55 -18.91
C MET A 434 -17.93 8.25 -19.13
N VAL A 435 -17.33 7.28 -19.82
CA VAL A 435 -17.93 5.96 -20.04
C VAL A 435 -16.91 4.89 -19.73
N PHE A 436 -17.29 3.94 -18.88
CA PHE A 436 -16.45 2.82 -18.48
C PHE A 436 -16.85 1.55 -19.22
N TYR A 437 -15.87 0.73 -19.57
CA TYR A 437 -16.04 -0.51 -20.30
C TYR A 437 -15.39 -1.68 -19.56
N LEU A 438 -15.97 -2.87 -19.63
CA LEU A 438 -15.35 -4.13 -19.22
C LEU A 438 -15.38 -5.09 -20.39
N ASN A 439 -14.21 -5.44 -20.92
CA ASN A 439 -14.06 -6.30 -22.10
C ASN A 439 -14.92 -5.83 -23.29
N GLY A 440 -15.00 -4.51 -23.48
CA GLY A 440 -15.80 -3.87 -24.53
C GLY A 440 -17.29 -3.66 -24.24
N HIS A 441 -17.81 -4.19 -23.13
CA HIS A 441 -19.18 -3.91 -22.68
C HIS A 441 -19.22 -2.58 -21.93
N GLN A 442 -20.10 -1.66 -22.34
CA GLN A 442 -20.16 -0.30 -21.79
C GLN A 442 -21.18 -0.15 -20.65
N LEU A 443 -20.86 0.66 -19.66
CA LEU A 443 -21.81 1.18 -18.66
C LEU A 443 -22.51 2.45 -19.14
N PRO A 444 -23.60 2.87 -18.46
CA PRO A 444 -24.17 4.20 -18.66
C PRO A 444 -23.15 5.33 -18.41
N PRO A 445 -23.25 6.48 -19.10
CA PRO A 445 -22.28 7.57 -18.93
C PRO A 445 -22.39 8.28 -17.58
N GLU A 446 -21.24 8.63 -17.01
CA GLU A 446 -21.11 9.47 -15.82
C GLU A 446 -20.88 10.93 -16.19
N LYS A 447 -21.62 11.82 -15.53
CA LYS A 447 -21.58 13.27 -15.81
C LYS A 447 -21.36 14.14 -14.58
N GLN A 448 -21.32 13.54 -13.39
CA GLN A 448 -21.40 14.27 -12.12
C GLN A 448 -20.18 15.15 -11.90
N VAL A 449 -18.98 14.62 -12.17
CA VAL A 449 -17.71 15.36 -12.07
C VAL A 449 -17.68 16.66 -12.91
N PHE A 450 -18.49 16.75 -13.95
CA PHE A 450 -18.56 17.94 -14.80
C PHE A 450 -19.30 19.14 -14.18
N SER A 451 -19.87 18.98 -12.98
CA SER A 451 -20.32 20.14 -12.18
C SER A 451 -19.14 20.95 -11.63
N SER A 452 -18.00 20.30 -11.42
CA SER A 452 -16.83 20.88 -10.73
C SER A 452 -15.63 21.02 -11.65
N ALA A 453 -15.42 20.09 -12.58
CA ALA A 453 -14.30 20.07 -13.51
C ALA A 453 -14.75 19.90 -14.97
N THR A 454 -14.31 20.77 -15.88
CA THR A 454 -14.74 20.70 -17.31
C THR A 454 -13.60 20.44 -18.30
N SER A 455 -12.36 20.48 -17.84
CA SER A 455 -11.13 20.21 -18.60
C SER A 455 -10.03 19.77 -17.62
N GLY A 456 -8.81 19.56 -18.10
CA GLY A 456 -7.66 19.30 -17.23
C GLY A 456 -7.59 17.89 -16.67
N PHE A 457 -8.16 16.89 -17.35
CA PHE A 457 -8.23 15.53 -16.85
C PHE A 457 -6.96 14.72 -17.17
N PHE A 458 -6.63 13.80 -16.29
CA PHE A 458 -5.58 12.81 -16.44
C PHE A 458 -6.19 11.44 -16.22
N ALA A 459 -5.67 10.43 -16.92
CA ALA A 459 -5.87 9.05 -16.46
C ALA A 459 -5.24 8.90 -15.08
N ALA A 460 -5.97 8.29 -14.14
CA ALA A 460 -5.55 8.20 -12.74
C ALA A 460 -6.02 6.89 -12.12
N ALA A 461 -5.33 6.45 -11.08
CA ALA A 461 -5.72 5.27 -10.32
C ALA A 461 -5.27 5.32 -8.87
N SER A 462 -6.02 4.63 -8.02
CA SER A 462 -5.71 4.32 -6.63
C SER A 462 -5.74 2.82 -6.36
N PHE A 463 -4.84 2.36 -5.50
CA PHE A 463 -4.54 0.95 -5.27
C PHE A 463 -4.54 0.65 -3.78
N MET A 464 -5.36 -0.33 -3.38
CA MET A 464 -5.21 -0.96 -2.07
C MET A 464 -3.96 -1.86 -2.06
N SER A 465 -3.56 -2.33 -0.88
CA SER A 465 -2.47 -3.28 -0.70
C SER A 465 -2.58 -4.49 -1.64
N TYR A 466 -1.44 -4.88 -2.19
CA TYR A 466 -1.22 -6.03 -3.07
C TYR A 466 -1.93 -5.97 -4.42
N GLN A 467 -2.38 -4.78 -4.85
CA GLN A 467 -3.06 -4.61 -6.12
C GLN A 467 -2.14 -4.13 -7.24
N GLN A 468 -2.38 -4.64 -8.45
CA GLN A 468 -1.55 -4.41 -9.63
C GLN A 468 -2.39 -4.33 -10.91
N CYS A 469 -2.05 -3.38 -11.79
CA CYS A 469 -2.63 -3.29 -13.12
C CYS A 469 -1.65 -2.66 -14.14
N GLU A 470 -1.92 -2.90 -15.42
CA GLU A 470 -1.13 -2.39 -16.54
C GLU A 470 -1.96 -1.43 -17.40
N PHE A 471 -1.49 -0.21 -17.58
CA PHE A 471 -2.07 0.85 -18.41
C PHE A 471 -1.60 0.75 -19.85
N ASN A 472 -2.54 0.88 -20.77
CA ASN A 472 -2.29 1.09 -22.18
C ASN A 472 -2.82 2.47 -22.57
N PHE A 473 -1.90 3.41 -22.76
CA PHE A 473 -2.19 4.77 -23.21
C PHE A 473 -2.28 4.91 -24.74
N GLY A 474 -2.27 3.79 -25.47
CA GLY A 474 -2.23 3.73 -26.94
C GLY A 474 -0.86 3.35 -27.52
N ALA A 475 0.11 2.97 -26.67
CA ALA A 475 1.42 2.47 -27.12
C ALA A 475 1.33 1.09 -27.78
N LYS A 476 0.30 0.31 -27.44
CA LYS A 476 -0.05 -0.97 -28.09
C LYS A 476 -1.52 -0.96 -28.51
N PRO A 477 -1.92 -1.76 -29.52
CA PRO A 477 -3.32 -1.87 -29.90
C PRO A 477 -4.23 -2.20 -28.71
N PHE A 478 -5.36 -1.51 -28.61
CA PHE A 478 -6.41 -1.82 -27.63
C PHE A 478 -7.06 -3.17 -27.93
N ARG A 479 -7.44 -3.91 -26.89
CA ARG A 479 -8.12 -5.20 -27.03
C ARG A 479 -9.60 -5.01 -27.40
N HIS A 480 -10.24 -3.99 -26.84
CA HIS A 480 -11.67 -3.72 -26.98
C HIS A 480 -11.95 -2.22 -27.25
N PRO A 481 -11.41 -1.65 -28.34
CA PRO A 481 -11.64 -0.24 -28.67
C PRO A 481 -13.14 0.05 -28.87
N PRO A 482 -13.64 1.20 -28.41
CA PRO A 482 -15.04 1.58 -28.60
C PRO A 482 -15.32 1.95 -30.06
N SER A 483 -16.59 1.93 -30.46
CA SER A 483 -17.00 2.24 -31.84
C SER A 483 -16.98 3.73 -32.18
N VAL A 484 -16.89 4.61 -31.17
CA VAL A 484 -16.77 6.06 -31.36
C VAL A 484 -15.36 6.42 -31.81
N LYS A 485 -15.21 7.55 -32.52
CA LYS A 485 -13.87 8.10 -32.79
C LYS A 485 -13.28 8.69 -31.51
N PHE A 486 -12.03 8.38 -31.24
CA PHE A 486 -11.29 8.86 -30.07
C PHE A 486 -9.82 9.12 -30.43
N SER A 487 -9.18 9.92 -29.60
CA SER A 487 -7.73 10.12 -29.55
C SER A 487 -7.09 9.24 -28.48
N THR A 488 -5.81 8.93 -28.64
CA THR A 488 -5.02 8.21 -27.64
C THR A 488 -3.95 9.11 -27.05
N PHE A 489 -3.60 8.89 -25.79
CA PHE A 489 -2.56 9.67 -25.13
C PHE A 489 -1.22 9.52 -25.84
N ASN A 490 -0.84 8.31 -26.22
CA ASN A 490 0.46 8.02 -26.83
C ASN A 490 0.67 8.66 -28.22
N GLU A 491 -0.42 8.98 -28.93
CA GLU A 491 -0.38 9.66 -30.23
C GLU A 491 -0.14 11.17 -30.08
N PHE A 492 -0.65 11.80 -29.01
CA PHE A 492 -0.64 13.25 -28.84
C PHE A 492 0.35 13.76 -27.80
N ALA A 493 0.71 12.93 -26.82
CA ALA A 493 1.68 13.27 -25.80
C ALA A 493 3.11 13.24 -26.35
N SER A 494 4.02 13.87 -25.62
CA SER A 494 5.46 13.78 -25.83
C SER A 494 6.14 13.84 -24.48
N LEU A 495 7.16 13.00 -24.28
CA LEU A 495 8.01 13.05 -23.10
C LEU A 495 9.47 13.17 -23.55
N ALA A 496 10.21 14.07 -22.92
CA ALA A 496 11.65 14.14 -23.06
C ALA A 496 12.30 12.85 -22.52
N SER A 497 13.52 12.55 -22.96
CA SER A 497 14.16 11.26 -22.64
C SER A 497 14.39 11.07 -21.15
N ASP A 498 14.66 12.16 -20.42
CA ASP A 498 14.80 12.21 -18.97
C ASP A 498 13.46 12.06 -18.23
N GLU A 499 12.37 12.63 -18.76
CA GLU A 499 11.02 12.48 -18.19
C GLU A 499 10.48 11.04 -18.26
N LYS A 500 11.02 10.22 -19.17
CA LYS A 500 10.66 8.79 -19.30
C LYS A 500 11.37 7.91 -18.27
N ILE A 501 12.37 8.42 -17.55
CA ILE A 501 13.22 7.61 -16.65
C ILE A 501 12.60 7.54 -15.26
N ILE A 502 12.16 6.34 -14.89
CA ILE A 502 11.75 6.03 -13.51
C ILE A 502 12.96 5.48 -12.76
N LEU A 503 13.57 6.34 -11.94
CA LEU A 503 14.77 6.01 -11.18
C LEU A 503 14.46 5.17 -9.94
N PRO A 504 15.31 4.19 -9.60
CA PRO A 504 15.26 3.53 -8.30
C PRO A 504 15.41 4.53 -7.15
N ARG A 505 14.74 4.29 -6.02
CA ARG A 505 14.65 5.22 -4.88
C ARG A 505 16.03 5.69 -4.41
N HIS A 506 16.99 4.79 -4.28
CA HIS A 506 18.34 5.14 -3.81
C HIS A 506 19.11 6.04 -4.80
N ARG A 507 18.89 5.88 -6.12
CA ARG A 507 19.45 6.75 -7.16
C ARG A 507 18.79 8.12 -7.16
N ARG A 508 17.46 8.15 -7.09
CA ARG A 508 16.68 9.39 -6.97
C ARG A 508 17.12 10.20 -5.75
N LEU A 509 17.26 9.56 -4.58
CA LEU A 509 17.75 10.19 -3.35
C LEU A 509 19.20 10.67 -3.49
N ALA A 510 20.08 9.92 -4.16
CA ALA A 510 21.45 10.35 -4.40
C ALA A 510 21.52 11.59 -5.30
N LEU A 511 20.70 11.66 -6.35
CA LEU A 511 20.59 12.86 -7.20
C LEU A 511 20.05 14.05 -6.42
N LEU A 512 18.98 13.86 -5.63
CA LEU A 512 18.42 14.93 -4.80
C LEU A 512 19.44 15.46 -3.78
N LYS A 513 20.30 14.60 -3.22
CA LYS A 513 21.42 15.02 -2.36
C LYS A 513 22.51 15.79 -3.10
N GLN A 514 22.66 15.56 -4.40
CA GLN A 514 23.62 16.25 -5.27
C GLN A 514 23.10 17.58 -5.81
N VAL A 515 21.78 17.79 -5.80
CA VAL A 515 21.19 19.10 -6.06
C VAL A 515 21.60 20.02 -4.91
N SER A 516 22.66 20.81 -5.13
CA SER A 516 23.03 21.88 -4.23
C SER A 516 21.88 22.88 -4.20
N ILE A 517 21.07 22.81 -3.15
CA ILE A 517 20.19 23.90 -2.78
C ILE A 517 21.10 25.12 -2.64
N ARG A 518 20.90 26.16 -3.46
CA ARG A 518 21.70 27.38 -3.36
C ARG A 518 21.53 27.90 -1.92
N ASP A 519 22.62 28.24 -1.23
CA ASP A 519 22.60 28.67 0.18
C ASP A 519 21.63 29.84 0.47
N ASN A 520 21.20 30.55 -0.58
CA ASN A 520 20.29 31.69 -0.52
C ASN A 520 18.86 31.39 -0.99
N CYS A 521 18.44 30.13 -1.18
CA CYS A 521 17.05 29.84 -1.56
C CYS A 521 16.11 29.89 -0.34
N CYS A 522 14.82 30.06 -0.63
CA CYS A 522 13.72 29.95 0.30
C CYS A 522 13.70 28.55 0.92
N THR A 523 13.65 28.48 2.24
CA THR A 523 13.56 27.24 3.02
C THR A 523 12.24 26.49 2.85
N LEU A 524 11.21 27.13 2.27
CA LEU A 524 9.90 26.51 2.03
C LEU A 524 9.75 25.95 0.62
N CYS A 525 10.02 26.75 -0.42
CA CYS A 525 9.91 26.26 -1.79
C CYS A 525 11.21 25.69 -2.37
N CYS A 526 12.36 25.92 -1.73
CA CYS A 526 13.69 25.52 -2.19
C CYS A 526 14.03 25.96 -3.63
N ASP A 527 13.33 26.97 -4.15
CA ASP A 527 13.39 27.42 -5.54
C ASP A 527 13.79 28.89 -5.61
N GLN A 528 12.90 29.78 -5.14
CA GLN A 528 13.12 31.22 -5.16
C GLN A 528 14.13 31.67 -4.12
N MET A 529 14.78 32.82 -4.32
CA MET A 529 15.71 33.40 -3.33
C MET A 529 14.98 33.75 -2.02
N ALA A 530 15.58 33.44 -0.88
CA ALA A 530 15.13 33.84 0.44
C ALA A 530 15.32 35.35 0.63
N ASP A 531 14.30 36.12 0.25
CA ASP A 531 14.35 37.57 0.16
C ASP A 531 13.37 38.27 1.11
N THR A 532 12.83 37.58 2.12
CA THR A 532 11.80 38.14 3.00
C THR A 532 12.12 37.95 4.48
N GLU A 533 11.91 39.02 5.26
CA GLU A 533 11.95 39.06 6.72
C GLU A 533 10.51 39.13 7.28
N LEU A 534 10.21 38.28 8.25
CA LEU A 534 8.92 38.21 8.94
C LEU A 534 8.96 39.02 10.25
N ARG A 535 8.03 39.94 10.44
CA ARG A 535 7.95 40.77 11.66
C ARG A 535 6.74 40.42 12.52
N PRO A 536 6.87 40.47 13.86
CA PRO A 536 7.99 41.08 14.61
C PRO A 536 9.18 40.16 14.91
N CYS A 537 9.11 38.86 14.61
CA CYS A 537 10.14 37.88 15.00
C CYS A 537 11.51 38.02 14.29
N ALA A 538 11.60 38.84 13.24
CA ALA A 538 12.78 39.08 12.42
C ALA A 538 13.39 37.83 11.75
N HIS A 539 12.64 36.72 11.69
CA HIS A 539 13.09 35.53 10.98
C HIS A 539 13.07 35.74 9.47
N SER A 540 14.13 35.32 8.80
CA SER A 540 14.31 35.34 7.35
C SER A 540 14.52 33.91 6.81
N GLY A 541 14.94 33.77 5.56
CA GLY A 541 15.11 32.44 4.94
C GLY A 541 13.91 31.99 4.11
N ILE A 542 12.95 32.87 3.82
CA ILE A 542 11.74 32.56 3.05
C ILE A 542 11.61 33.58 1.91
N CYS A 543 11.14 33.18 0.73
CA CYS A 543 10.82 34.10 -0.36
C CYS A 543 9.48 34.81 -0.13
N MET A 544 9.27 35.92 -0.82
CA MET A 544 8.03 36.70 -0.66
C MET A 544 6.76 35.89 -0.96
N GLU A 545 6.78 35.04 -1.99
CA GLU A 545 5.61 34.24 -2.38
C GLU A 545 5.20 33.26 -1.29
N CYS A 546 6.16 32.52 -0.72
CA CYS A 546 5.87 31.61 0.38
C CYS A 546 5.50 32.37 1.67
N ALA A 547 6.13 33.51 1.94
CA ALA A 547 5.82 34.32 3.12
C ALA A 547 4.37 34.82 3.11
N LEU A 548 3.81 35.15 1.93
CA LEU A 548 2.42 35.60 1.77
C LEU A 548 1.39 34.51 2.10
N GLN A 549 1.76 33.23 1.99
CA GLN A 549 0.85 32.11 2.32
C GLN A 549 0.85 31.74 3.81
N LEU A 550 1.71 32.37 4.62
CA LEU A 550 1.85 32.05 6.04
C LEU A 550 1.15 33.08 6.91
N GLU A 551 0.34 32.64 7.88
CA GLU A 551 -0.22 33.50 8.93
C GLU A 551 0.71 33.59 10.16
N THR A 552 1.44 32.51 10.44
CA THR A 552 2.40 32.41 11.55
C THR A 552 3.80 32.06 11.04
N CYS A 553 4.83 32.51 11.75
CA CYS A 553 6.22 32.22 11.42
C CYS A 553 6.50 30.73 11.62
N PRO A 554 7.00 29.99 10.62
CA PRO A 554 7.24 28.55 10.74
C PRO A 554 8.36 28.21 11.74
N LEU A 555 9.26 29.16 12.03
CA LEU A 555 10.41 28.95 12.91
C LEU A 555 10.08 29.15 14.39
N CYS A 556 9.23 30.12 14.72
CA CYS A 556 8.92 30.48 16.12
C CYS A 556 7.43 30.45 16.46
N ARG A 557 6.57 30.15 15.48
CA ARG A 557 5.10 30.09 15.59
C ARG A 557 4.43 31.41 16.01
N GLN A 558 5.15 32.53 15.93
CA GLN A 558 4.59 33.86 16.21
C GLN A 558 3.78 34.40 15.03
N ASP A 559 2.67 35.09 15.29
CA ASP A 559 1.85 35.74 14.26
C ASP A 559 2.65 36.73 13.41
N ILE A 560 2.51 36.62 12.09
CA ILE A 560 3.19 37.49 11.13
C ILE A 560 2.36 38.75 10.94
N GLN A 561 2.86 39.87 11.42
CA GLN A 561 2.21 41.17 11.25
C GLN A 561 2.60 41.82 9.93
N THR A 562 3.89 41.79 9.57
CA THR A 562 4.39 42.38 8.32
C THR A 562 5.48 41.52 7.69
N ARG A 563 5.58 41.58 6.37
CA ARG A 563 6.54 40.83 5.53
C ARG A 563 7.36 41.85 4.76
N VAL A 564 8.67 41.90 4.99
CA VAL A 564 9.55 42.93 4.43
C VAL A 564 10.49 42.27 3.43
N ARG A 565 10.51 42.75 2.18
CA ARG A 565 11.45 42.26 1.17
C ARG A 565 12.84 42.82 1.46
N LEU A 566 13.81 41.94 1.64
CA LEU A 566 15.22 42.26 1.81
C LEU A 566 15.82 42.50 0.41
N ILE A 567 16.07 43.78 0.10
CA ILE A 567 16.77 44.16 -1.12
C ILE A 567 18.26 44.01 -0.85
N SER A 568 18.88 42.97 -1.39
CA SER A 568 20.34 42.87 -1.41
C SER A 568 20.89 43.95 -2.34
N HIS A 569 21.55 44.98 -1.80
CA HIS A 569 22.44 45.80 -2.60
C HIS A 569 23.56 44.90 -3.12
N VAL A 570 23.58 44.67 -4.44
CA VAL A 570 24.74 44.10 -5.13
C VAL A 570 25.92 45.03 -4.84
N SER A 571 26.86 44.57 -4.03
CA SER A 571 28.16 45.20 -3.78
C SER A 571 29.24 44.31 -4.36
#